data_AF-A0A851TQJ6-F1
#
_entry.id   AF-A0A851TQJ6-F1
#
_cell.length_a   1.000
_cell.length_b   1.000
_cell.length_c   1.000
_cell.angle_alpha   90.00
_cell.angle_beta   90.00
_cell.angle_gamma   90.00
#
_symmetry.space_group_name_H-M   'P 1'
#
loop_
_entity.id
_entity.type
_entity.pdbx_description
1 polymer ?
#
loop_
_entity_poly.entity_id
_entity_poly.type
_entity_poly.pdbx_seq_one_letter_code
_entity_poly.pdbx_strand_id
1 'polypeptide(L)'
;DLKDMSQLVLRTRGPRAIFAGHRLVLHVSYSDADKLGVFYGGPGPSMEDYKHVLGGQKLSYAVKPSRHHEENVFYVEALSFPDAGFDGLLSLHVTLLDSAEKGLLETPIFTDTVVFRVAPWIMTPNTLAPAEVYVCSVADNQGFVVAVSALAQRAGCAVTVCPLLENRHDRWIQDEIEFGYVQAPHKTFPVVFDSPRDRGLKDFPVKRILGPDFGYVAREAPEGASGLDSFGNLEVSPPVAARGKDFPLGRILVGSSFPRFGGRRMAKAVRDFLVAQRVQAPVELFSDWLSVGHVDEFLTFVPAPDRQGFRLLLASPSACYRLLKEKQEEGYGEATMFEG
;
A
#
# COMPACT_ATOMS: atom_id res chain seq x y z
N ASP A 1 -9.52 14.58 3.23
CA ASP A 1 -10.82 13.91 3.17
C ASP A 1 -11.52 13.99 1.82
N LEU A 2 -12.37 14.98 1.50
CA LEU A 2 -13.10 14.95 0.21
C LEU A 2 -12.21 14.91 -1.03
N LYS A 3 -10.99 15.45 -0.93
CA LYS A 3 -9.98 15.42 -2.01
C LYS A 3 -9.39 14.01 -2.25
N ASP A 4 -9.59 13.11 -1.30
CA ASP A 4 -9.13 11.72 -1.35
C ASP A 4 -10.26 10.78 -1.83
N MET A 5 -11.50 11.29 -1.88
CA MET A 5 -12.68 10.56 -2.34
C MET A 5 -12.94 10.77 -3.83
N SER A 6 -13.50 9.75 -4.49
CA SER A 6 -13.93 9.84 -5.89
C SER A 6 -15.32 10.48 -5.99
N GLN A 7 -15.50 11.41 -6.92
CA GLN A 7 -16.82 11.99 -7.17
C GLN A 7 -17.71 11.07 -8.01
N LEU A 8 -18.96 10.93 -7.57
CA LEU A 8 -20.04 10.25 -8.29
C LEU A 8 -21.19 11.26 -8.49
N VAL A 9 -21.59 11.50 -9.75
CA VAL A 9 -22.62 12.50 -10.07
C VAL A 9 -23.84 11.82 -10.68
N LEU A 10 -24.96 11.88 -9.97
CA LEU A 10 -26.26 11.43 -10.46
C LEU A 10 -27.00 12.60 -11.12
N ARG A 11 -27.15 12.52 -12.44
CA ARG A 11 -27.85 13.54 -13.24
C ARG A 11 -29.26 13.08 -13.54
N THR A 12 -30.24 13.88 -13.13
CA THR A 12 -31.65 13.63 -13.44
C THR A 12 -32.20 14.74 -14.33
N ARG A 13 -33.03 14.37 -15.30
CA ARG A 13 -33.74 15.32 -16.17
C ARG A 13 -35.11 14.76 -16.50
N GLY A 14 -36.17 15.49 -16.12
CA GLY A 14 -37.53 15.02 -16.39
C GLY A 14 -38.64 15.81 -15.68
N PRO A 15 -39.91 15.39 -15.90
CA PRO A 15 -41.05 15.97 -15.20
C PRO A 15 -41.04 15.54 -13.73
N ARG A 16 -41.20 16.50 -12.80
CA ARG A 16 -41.22 16.22 -11.36
C ARG A 16 -42.37 15.29 -10.94
N ALA A 17 -43.46 15.29 -11.70
CA ALA A 17 -44.65 14.48 -11.45
C ALA A 17 -44.35 12.96 -11.46
N ILE A 18 -43.29 12.50 -12.14
CA ILE A 18 -42.94 11.08 -12.17
C ILE A 18 -42.65 10.54 -10.76
N PHE A 19 -42.04 11.35 -9.89
CA PHE A 19 -41.67 10.97 -8.53
C PHE A 19 -42.85 10.90 -7.55
N ALA A 20 -44.09 11.14 -8.02
CA ALA A 20 -45.30 10.86 -7.23
C ALA A 20 -45.62 9.36 -7.18
N GLY A 21 -45.28 8.62 -8.25
CA GLY A 21 -45.45 7.16 -8.35
C GLY A 21 -44.14 6.39 -8.46
N HIS A 22 -43.00 7.07 -8.57
CA HIS A 22 -41.69 6.45 -8.76
C HIS A 22 -40.68 6.91 -7.72
N ARG A 23 -39.73 6.04 -7.39
CA ARG A 23 -38.62 6.35 -6.47
C ARG A 23 -37.29 6.06 -7.12
N LEU A 24 -36.34 6.96 -6.93
CA LEU A 24 -34.96 6.75 -7.36
C LEU A 24 -34.13 6.33 -6.14
N VAL A 25 -33.53 5.15 -6.21
CA VAL A 25 -32.79 4.56 -5.08
C VAL A 25 -31.36 4.27 -5.51
N LEU A 26 -30.40 4.91 -4.85
CA LEU A 26 -29.00 4.54 -4.92
C LEU A 26 -28.78 3.36 -3.94
N HIS A 27 -28.12 2.29 -4.37
CA HIS A 27 -27.89 1.12 -3.52
C HIS A 27 -26.56 0.42 -3.83
N VAL A 28 -26.13 -0.37 -2.85
CA VAL A 28 -24.91 -1.19 -2.89
C VAL A 28 -25.29 -2.61 -2.47
N SER A 29 -24.56 -3.60 -3.00
CA SER A 29 -24.71 -4.99 -2.59
C SER A 29 -24.33 -5.17 -1.11
N TYR A 30 -24.91 -6.18 -0.45
CA TYR A 30 -24.51 -6.51 0.92
C TYR A 30 -23.03 -6.89 1.03
N SER A 31 -22.47 -7.51 -0.01
CA SER A 31 -21.06 -7.93 -0.05
C SER A 31 -20.08 -6.77 -0.16
N ASP A 32 -20.50 -5.62 -0.68
CA ASP A 32 -19.61 -4.47 -0.90
C ASP A 32 -19.81 -3.38 0.16
N ALA A 33 -20.89 -3.47 0.94
CA ALA A 33 -21.28 -2.43 1.89
C ALA A 33 -20.24 -2.18 2.99
N ASP A 34 -19.49 -3.19 3.41
CA ASP A 34 -18.38 -3.07 4.37
C ASP A 34 -17.07 -2.54 3.75
N LYS A 35 -17.00 -2.44 2.41
CA LYS A 35 -15.79 -2.06 1.67
C LYS A 35 -15.83 -0.66 1.11
N LEU A 36 -16.93 0.08 1.28
CA LEU A 36 -17.09 1.43 0.77
C LEU A 36 -17.94 2.32 1.68
N GLY A 37 -17.68 3.62 1.59
CA GLY A 37 -18.53 4.67 2.14
C GLY A 37 -18.96 5.62 1.02
N VAL A 38 -20.23 6.05 1.02
CA VAL A 38 -20.75 7.08 0.11
C VAL A 38 -21.35 8.21 0.91
N PHE A 39 -20.92 9.43 0.60
CA PHE A 39 -21.37 10.66 1.24
C PHE A 39 -22.08 11.55 0.22
N TYR A 40 -23.27 12.02 0.55
CA TYR A 40 -23.97 13.03 -0.23
C TYR A 40 -23.45 14.42 0.14
N GLY A 41 -23.07 15.24 -0.85
CA GLY A 41 -22.42 16.54 -0.65
C GLY A 41 -23.33 17.71 -0.27
N GLY A 42 -24.65 17.51 -0.24
CA GLY A 42 -25.61 18.57 0.10
C GLY A 42 -25.65 19.76 -0.88
N PRO A 43 -26.52 20.75 -0.64
CA PRO A 43 -26.69 21.91 -1.52
C PRO A 43 -25.69 23.06 -1.25
N GLY A 44 -24.87 22.97 -0.20
CA GLY A 44 -23.97 24.02 0.27
C GLY A 44 -22.60 23.48 0.68
N PRO A 45 -21.63 24.37 0.97
CA PRO A 45 -20.26 23.98 1.32
C PRO A 45 -20.06 23.66 2.82
N SER A 46 -21.12 23.65 3.64
CA SER A 46 -20.99 23.44 5.09
C SER A 46 -20.65 21.98 5.38
N MET A 47 -19.80 21.72 6.39
CA MET A 47 -19.52 20.34 6.83
C MET A 47 -20.78 19.61 7.34
N GLU A 48 -21.75 20.35 7.88
CA GLU A 48 -23.04 19.81 8.34
C GLU A 48 -23.92 19.28 7.20
N ASP A 49 -23.62 19.65 5.95
CA ASP A 49 -24.38 19.24 4.77
C ASP A 49 -23.97 17.85 4.24
N TYR A 50 -22.84 17.29 4.71
CA TYR A 50 -22.35 15.99 4.26
C TYR A 50 -23.00 14.85 5.03
N LYS A 51 -23.66 13.94 4.31
CA LYS A 51 -24.38 12.82 4.91
C LYS A 51 -23.84 11.49 4.40
N HIS A 52 -23.41 10.62 5.30
CA HIS A 52 -23.14 9.21 4.97
C HIS A 52 -24.44 8.49 4.57
N VAL A 53 -24.55 8.10 3.30
CA VAL A 53 -25.79 7.58 2.68
C VAL A 53 -25.72 6.09 2.32
N LEU A 54 -24.56 5.56 1.96
CA LEU A 54 -24.34 4.12 1.72
C LEU A 54 -23.05 3.65 2.37
N GLY A 55 -23.04 2.43 2.88
CA GLY A 55 -21.90 1.81 3.58
C GLY A 55 -22.30 1.24 4.94
N GLY A 56 -21.59 0.20 5.38
CA GLY A 56 -21.89 -0.58 6.57
C GLY A 56 -23.31 -1.14 6.55
N GLN A 57 -24.16 -0.64 7.44
CA GLN A 57 -25.56 -1.07 7.54
C GLN A 57 -26.50 -0.32 6.56
N LYS A 58 -26.03 0.72 5.86
CA LYS A 58 -26.82 1.52 4.93
C LYS A 58 -26.68 0.98 3.51
N LEU A 59 -27.59 0.10 3.11
CA LEU A 59 -27.55 -0.56 1.80
C LEU A 59 -28.23 0.25 0.68
N SER A 60 -29.10 1.20 1.05
CA SER A 60 -29.85 1.99 0.07
C SER A 60 -30.13 3.41 0.57
N TYR A 61 -30.26 4.33 -0.38
CA TYR A 61 -30.56 5.73 -0.16
C TYR A 61 -31.55 6.22 -1.22
N ALA A 62 -32.73 6.67 -0.77
CA ALA A 62 -33.72 7.28 -1.65
C ALA A 62 -33.31 8.71 -2.01
N VAL A 63 -33.07 8.94 -3.30
CA VAL A 63 -32.81 10.25 -3.88
C VAL A 63 -34.15 10.90 -4.19
N LYS A 64 -34.30 12.18 -3.84
CA LYS A 64 -35.53 12.95 -4.09
C LYS A 64 -35.23 14.15 -4.99
N PRO A 65 -35.29 13.98 -6.32
CA PRO A 65 -35.10 15.10 -7.22
C PRO A 65 -36.18 16.18 -6.99
N SER A 66 -35.72 17.39 -6.71
CA SER A 66 -36.50 18.58 -6.44
C SER A 66 -36.62 19.50 -7.67
N ARG A 67 -35.79 19.31 -8.72
CA ARG A 67 -35.74 20.18 -9.91
C ARG A 67 -36.01 19.42 -11.21
N HIS A 68 -36.36 20.14 -12.28
CA HIS A 68 -36.53 19.55 -13.62
C HIS A 68 -35.22 19.00 -14.19
N HIS A 69 -34.12 19.62 -13.80
CA HIS A 69 -32.77 19.20 -14.06
C HIS A 69 -32.01 19.36 -12.74
N GLU A 70 -31.36 18.29 -12.29
CA GLU A 70 -30.67 18.27 -11.00
C GLU A 70 -29.47 17.33 -11.08
N GLU A 71 -28.37 17.79 -10.50
CA GLU A 71 -27.16 17.00 -10.29
C GLU A 71 -27.00 16.79 -8.78
N ASN A 72 -26.97 15.52 -8.37
CA ASN A 72 -26.66 15.14 -7.01
C ASN A 72 -25.21 14.65 -6.98
N VAL A 73 -24.36 15.34 -6.22
CA VAL A 73 -22.95 14.98 -6.10
C VAL A 73 -22.75 14.13 -4.85
N PHE A 74 -22.10 12.99 -5.05
CA PHE A 74 -21.69 12.06 -4.01
C PHE A 74 -20.17 11.92 -4.02
N TYR A 75 -19.61 11.57 -2.87
CA TYR A 75 -18.19 11.31 -2.66
C TYR A 75 -18.06 9.87 -2.16
N VAL A 76 -17.20 9.09 -2.82
CA VAL A 76 -17.03 7.65 -2.59
C VAL A 76 -15.62 7.40 -2.05
N GLU A 77 -15.54 6.71 -0.93
CA GLU A 77 -14.31 6.19 -0.35
C GLU A 77 -14.31 4.66 -0.34
N ALA A 78 -13.13 4.06 -0.45
CA ALA A 78 -12.93 2.63 -0.25
C ALA A 78 -12.40 2.40 1.17
N LEU A 79 -12.92 1.37 1.84
CA LEU A 79 -12.59 1.03 3.23
C LEU A 79 -11.66 -0.20 3.32
N SER A 80 -11.34 -0.81 2.18
CA SER A 80 -10.52 -2.02 2.11
C SER A 80 -9.70 -2.03 0.84
N PHE A 81 -8.41 -2.38 0.96
CA PHE A 81 -7.56 -2.68 -0.19
C PHE A 81 -7.96 -4.02 -0.83
N PRO A 82 -7.60 -4.25 -2.11
CA PRO A 82 -7.66 -5.58 -2.69
C PRO A 82 -6.95 -6.61 -1.80
N ASP A 83 -7.56 -7.77 -1.63
CA ASP A 83 -7.07 -8.87 -0.77
C ASP A 83 -7.54 -10.24 -1.29
N ALA A 84 -7.17 -11.34 -0.64
CA ALA A 84 -7.55 -12.71 -1.05
C ALA A 84 -9.05 -12.89 -1.27
N GLY A 85 -9.88 -12.23 -0.47
CA GLY A 85 -11.35 -12.27 -0.55
C GLY A 85 -12.00 -11.10 -1.29
N PHE A 86 -11.20 -10.18 -1.86
CA PHE A 86 -11.71 -8.96 -2.49
C PHE A 86 -10.83 -8.53 -3.66
N ASP A 87 -11.38 -8.60 -4.88
CA ASP A 87 -10.63 -8.32 -6.12
C ASP A 87 -10.43 -6.82 -6.42
N GLY A 88 -10.90 -5.96 -5.50
CA GLY A 88 -10.82 -4.52 -5.61
C GLY A 88 -11.94 -3.87 -6.43
N LEU A 89 -12.99 -4.59 -6.84
CA LEU A 89 -14.11 -4.02 -7.60
C LEU A 89 -15.32 -3.71 -6.71
N LEU A 90 -15.84 -2.49 -6.81
CA LEU A 90 -17.02 -2.03 -6.07
C LEU A 90 -18.08 -1.56 -7.05
N SER A 91 -19.30 -2.06 -6.92
CA SER A 91 -20.42 -1.65 -7.78
C SER A 91 -21.41 -0.77 -7.03
N LEU A 92 -21.75 0.38 -7.63
CA LEU A 92 -22.82 1.25 -7.14
C LEU A 92 -23.92 1.32 -8.19
N HIS A 93 -25.15 1.16 -7.73
CA HIS A 93 -26.32 1.05 -8.58
C HIS A 93 -27.30 2.19 -8.29
N VAL A 94 -27.96 2.67 -9.32
CA VAL A 94 -29.14 3.52 -9.16
C VAL A 94 -30.32 2.85 -9.86
N THR A 95 -31.41 2.64 -9.12
CA THR A 95 -32.62 1.99 -9.63
C THR A 95 -33.81 2.94 -9.55
N LEU A 96 -34.52 3.10 -10.67
CA LEU A 96 -35.85 3.68 -10.71
C LEU A 96 -36.87 2.58 -10.40
N LEU A 97 -37.58 2.73 -9.29
CA LEU A 97 -38.63 1.84 -8.83
C LEU A 97 -39.99 2.43 -9.16
N ASP A 98 -40.90 1.60 -9.67
CA ASP A 98 -42.33 1.85 -9.66
C ASP A 98 -42.89 1.54 -8.27
N SER A 99 -43.58 2.51 -7.67
CA SER A 99 -44.24 2.37 -6.38
C SER A 99 -45.75 2.48 -6.60
N ALA A 100 -46.30 1.55 -7.38
CA ALA A 100 -47.74 1.45 -7.65
C ALA A 100 -48.50 1.22 -6.33
N GLU A 101 -49.16 2.26 -5.82
CA GLU A 101 -49.96 2.29 -4.58
C GLU A 101 -49.24 1.86 -3.27
N LYS A 102 -49.69 2.43 -2.14
CA LYS A 102 -49.13 2.11 -0.82
C LYS A 102 -49.45 0.65 -0.45
N GLY A 103 -48.43 -0.19 -0.33
CA GLY A 103 -48.54 -1.56 0.20
C GLY A 103 -48.25 -2.67 -0.82
N LEU A 104 -47.99 -2.35 -2.09
CA LEU A 104 -47.53 -3.31 -3.10
C LEU A 104 -46.00 -3.34 -3.16
N LEU A 105 -45.46 -4.43 -3.75
CA LEU A 105 -44.03 -4.60 -4.00
C LEU A 105 -43.56 -3.57 -5.03
N GLU A 106 -42.50 -2.83 -4.70
CA GLU A 106 -41.87 -1.89 -5.63
C GLU A 106 -41.21 -2.66 -6.79
N THR A 107 -41.45 -2.23 -8.03
CA THR A 107 -40.95 -2.94 -9.23
C THR A 107 -39.79 -2.15 -9.86
N PRO A 108 -38.61 -2.74 -10.09
CA PRO A 108 -37.53 -2.06 -10.79
C PRO A 108 -37.86 -1.86 -12.27
N ILE A 109 -37.88 -0.60 -12.71
CA ILE A 109 -38.12 -0.22 -14.11
C ILE A 109 -36.80 -0.07 -14.86
N PHE A 110 -35.80 0.53 -14.21
CA PHE A 110 -34.52 0.84 -14.83
C PHE A 110 -33.41 0.82 -13.77
N THR A 111 -32.26 0.26 -14.13
CA THR A 111 -31.05 0.28 -13.29
C THR A 111 -29.86 0.70 -14.13
N ASP A 112 -29.08 1.64 -13.60
CA ASP A 112 -27.76 1.99 -14.11
C ASP A 112 -26.70 1.65 -13.05
N THR A 113 -25.50 1.29 -13.49
CA THR A 113 -24.41 0.79 -12.62
C THR A 113 -23.08 1.40 -13.01
N VAL A 114 -22.36 1.87 -12.00
CA VAL A 114 -20.95 2.26 -12.11
C VAL A 114 -20.08 1.29 -11.32
N VAL A 115 -18.89 1.02 -11.81
CA VAL A 115 -17.91 0.13 -11.16
C VAL A 115 -16.65 0.91 -10.87
N PHE A 116 -16.23 0.89 -9.61
CA PHE A 116 -14.95 1.44 -9.15
C PHE A 116 -13.93 0.31 -9.00
N ARG A 117 -12.66 0.63 -9.26
CA ARG A 117 -11.53 -0.20 -8.86
C ARG A 117 -10.78 0.51 -7.74
N VAL A 118 -10.66 -0.14 -6.58
CA VAL A 118 -9.80 0.33 -5.48
C VAL A 118 -8.35 0.33 -5.96
N ALA A 119 -7.66 1.45 -5.74
CA ALA A 119 -6.25 1.57 -6.08
C ALA A 119 -5.41 0.56 -5.28
N PRO A 120 -4.50 -0.20 -5.92
CA PRO A 120 -3.61 -1.09 -5.20
C PRO A 120 -2.57 -0.30 -4.40
N TRP A 121 -2.01 -0.94 -3.38
CA TRP A 121 -0.78 -0.47 -2.74
C TRP A 121 0.44 -0.82 -3.61
N ILE A 122 1.35 0.13 -3.80
CA ILE A 122 2.49 0.02 -4.74
C ILE A 122 3.78 0.41 -4.02
N MET A 123 4.79 -0.47 -4.04
CA MET A 123 6.14 -0.22 -3.52
C MET A 123 7.01 0.59 -4.47
N THR A 124 8.04 1.23 -3.92
CA THR A 124 9.05 1.99 -4.68
C THR A 124 10.41 1.30 -4.66
N PRO A 125 11.03 0.98 -5.83
CA PRO A 125 12.38 0.41 -5.86
C PRO A 125 13.45 1.44 -5.52
N ASN A 126 14.61 0.96 -5.06
CA ASN A 126 15.81 1.76 -4.76
C ASN A 126 16.35 2.61 -5.93
N THR A 127 15.83 2.42 -7.14
CA THR A 127 16.17 3.20 -8.34
C THR A 127 15.35 4.47 -8.50
N LEU A 128 14.29 4.67 -7.71
CA LEU A 128 13.56 5.94 -7.69
C LEU A 128 14.31 6.98 -6.83
N ALA A 129 14.04 8.26 -7.09
CA ALA A 129 14.65 9.34 -6.33
C ALA A 129 14.17 9.30 -4.86
N PRO A 130 15.10 9.32 -3.88
CA PRO A 130 14.74 9.33 -2.47
C PRO A 130 14.12 10.67 -2.06
N ALA A 131 13.08 10.63 -1.23
CA ALA A 131 12.41 11.82 -0.71
C ALA A 131 12.78 12.09 0.76
N GLU A 132 12.73 11.05 1.58
CA GLU A 132 12.95 11.13 3.03
C GLU A 132 13.66 9.85 3.52
N VAL A 133 14.56 10.01 4.48
CA VAL A 133 15.29 8.91 5.12
C VAL A 133 14.87 8.81 6.58
N TYR A 134 14.50 7.61 7.01
CA TYR A 134 14.13 7.31 8.39
C TYR A 134 15.26 6.56 9.09
N VAL A 135 15.62 6.98 10.31
CA VAL A 135 16.68 6.33 11.10
C VAL A 135 16.35 6.36 12.59
N CYS A 136 16.62 5.28 13.31
CA CYS A 136 16.47 5.24 14.77
C CYS A 136 17.73 5.78 15.47
N SER A 137 17.54 6.67 16.44
CA SER A 137 18.58 7.01 17.42
C SER A 137 18.43 6.12 18.65
N VAL A 138 19.45 5.32 18.93
CA VAL A 138 19.53 4.45 20.11
C VAL A 138 20.77 4.81 20.95
N ALA A 139 20.97 4.14 22.08
CA ALA A 139 22.23 4.26 22.81
C ALA A 139 23.41 3.86 21.89
N ASP A 140 24.48 4.65 21.94
CA ASP A 140 25.77 4.40 21.30
C ASP A 140 25.80 4.39 19.75
N ASN A 141 24.83 5.00 19.05
CA ASN A 141 24.83 5.12 17.58
C ASN A 141 24.86 6.57 17.04
N GLN A 142 25.19 7.57 17.85
CA GLN A 142 25.13 8.98 17.48
C GLN A 142 26.01 9.30 16.25
N GLY A 143 27.22 8.74 16.20
CA GLY A 143 28.11 8.90 15.03
C GLY A 143 27.49 8.36 13.73
N PHE A 144 26.77 7.23 13.82
CA PHE A 144 26.04 6.66 12.69
C PHE A 144 24.88 7.55 12.23
N VAL A 145 24.06 8.05 13.17
CA VAL A 145 22.95 8.96 12.85
C VAL A 145 23.45 10.24 12.17
N VAL A 146 24.57 10.81 12.65
CA VAL A 146 25.20 11.98 12.03
C VAL A 146 25.67 11.67 10.60
N ALA A 147 26.32 10.53 10.38
CA ALA A 147 26.80 10.14 9.07
C ALA A 147 25.66 9.91 8.06
N VAL A 148 24.59 9.22 8.46
CA VAL A 148 23.39 9.01 7.64
C VAL A 148 22.71 10.33 7.32
N SER A 149 22.57 11.22 8.31
CA SER A 149 21.96 12.53 8.13
C SER A 149 22.74 13.39 7.13
N ALA A 150 24.08 13.37 7.22
CA ALA A 150 24.95 14.06 6.27
C ALA A 150 24.85 13.48 4.85
N LEU A 151 24.71 12.15 4.71
CA LEU A 151 24.50 11.51 3.42
C LEU A 151 23.16 11.92 2.80
N ALA A 152 22.08 11.88 3.58
CA ALA A 152 20.74 12.30 3.14
C ALA A 152 20.72 13.79 2.72
N GLN A 153 21.40 14.66 3.46
CA GLN A 153 21.55 16.06 3.09
C GLN A 153 22.27 16.23 1.75
N ARG A 154 23.34 15.47 1.49
CA ARG A 154 24.02 15.48 0.16
C ARG A 154 23.12 14.97 -0.96
N ALA A 155 22.21 14.06 -0.65
CA ALA A 155 21.21 13.55 -1.60
C ALA A 155 20.00 14.48 -1.79
N GLY A 156 19.88 15.55 -0.99
CA GLY A 156 18.74 16.47 -1.03
C GLY A 156 17.47 15.92 -0.38
N CYS A 157 17.60 14.94 0.52
CA CYS A 157 16.48 14.27 1.17
C CYS A 157 16.24 14.81 2.58
N ALA A 158 14.97 14.81 3.00
CA ALA A 158 14.62 15.01 4.40
C ALA A 158 15.12 13.84 5.27
N VAL A 159 15.29 14.07 6.57
CA VAL A 159 15.68 13.04 7.54
C VAL A 159 14.75 13.08 8.72
N THR A 160 14.14 11.94 9.03
CA THR A 160 13.34 11.74 10.23
C THR A 160 14.04 10.78 11.18
N VAL A 161 14.37 11.28 12.36
CA VAL A 161 15.05 10.50 13.40
C VAL A 161 14.03 10.03 14.42
N CYS A 162 13.84 8.72 14.55
CA CYS A 162 13.00 8.11 15.59
C CYS A 162 13.78 8.06 16.92
N PRO A 163 13.37 8.82 17.96
CA PRO A 163 14.12 8.90 19.20
C PRO A 163 13.96 7.65 20.07
N LEU A 164 14.89 7.45 21.00
CA LEU A 164 14.96 6.28 21.90
C LEU A 164 13.64 6.00 22.64
N LEU A 165 12.93 7.04 23.08
CA LEU A 165 11.66 6.91 23.80
C LEU A 165 10.58 6.22 22.96
N GLU A 166 10.62 6.42 21.64
CA GLU A 166 9.65 5.88 20.69
C GLU A 166 10.09 4.52 20.18
N ASN A 167 11.37 4.37 19.84
CA ASN A 167 11.88 3.12 19.30
C ASN A 167 12.11 2.04 20.37
N ARG A 168 12.19 2.38 21.66
CA ARG A 168 12.34 1.42 22.77
C ARG A 168 13.54 0.48 22.58
N HIS A 169 14.68 1.03 22.15
CA HIS A 169 15.92 0.33 21.79
C HIS A 169 15.87 -0.49 20.49
N ASP A 170 14.75 -0.47 19.76
CA ASP A 170 14.62 -1.11 18.48
C ASP A 170 15.21 -0.25 17.36
N ARG A 171 16.35 -0.68 16.83
CA ARG A 171 17.10 0.07 15.82
C ARG A 171 16.69 -0.26 14.38
N TRP A 172 15.83 -1.26 14.19
CA TRP A 172 15.56 -1.88 12.90
C TRP A 172 14.31 -1.29 12.24
N ILE A 173 14.37 -0.01 11.85
CA ILE A 173 13.23 0.67 11.23
C ILE A 173 12.83 0.05 9.88
N GLN A 174 13.80 -0.50 9.14
CA GLN A 174 13.59 -1.28 7.91
C GLN A 174 12.70 -2.50 8.13
N ASP A 175 12.72 -3.09 9.32
CA ASP A 175 11.98 -4.32 9.58
C ASP A 175 10.50 -4.07 9.89
N GLU A 176 10.15 -2.89 10.40
CA GLU A 176 8.79 -2.60 10.90
C GLU A 176 7.88 -2.05 9.81
N ILE A 177 8.44 -1.28 8.87
CA ILE A 177 7.64 -0.51 7.92
C ILE A 177 8.20 -0.60 6.51
N GLU A 178 7.29 -0.57 5.53
CA GLU A 178 7.61 -0.49 4.11
C GLU A 178 6.83 0.67 3.50
N PHE A 179 7.50 1.51 2.72
CA PHE A 179 6.88 2.69 2.13
C PHE A 179 6.34 2.37 0.73
N GLY A 180 5.03 2.55 0.57
CA GLY A 180 4.39 2.51 -0.74
C GLY A 180 3.52 3.73 -0.98
N TYR A 181 2.72 3.68 -2.03
CA TYR A 181 1.76 4.73 -2.37
C TYR A 181 0.49 4.13 -2.98
N VAL A 182 -0.55 4.96 -3.00
CA VAL A 182 -1.76 4.74 -3.79
C VAL A 182 -1.94 5.89 -4.76
N GLN A 183 -2.56 5.61 -5.89
CA GLN A 183 -2.74 6.61 -6.95
C GLN A 183 -4.11 6.47 -7.61
N ALA A 184 -4.82 7.59 -7.69
CA ALA A 184 -6.01 7.82 -8.50
C ALA A 184 -5.76 9.02 -9.45
N PRO A 185 -6.55 9.19 -10.51
CA PRO A 185 -6.37 10.33 -11.43
C PRO A 185 -6.43 11.71 -10.77
N HIS A 186 -7.12 11.83 -9.62
CA HIS A 186 -7.32 13.10 -8.92
C HIS A 186 -6.41 13.29 -7.70
N LYS A 187 -5.72 12.24 -7.23
CA LYS A 187 -4.93 12.26 -5.99
C LYS A 187 -3.93 11.10 -5.94
N THR A 188 -2.73 11.40 -5.45
CA THR A 188 -1.69 10.43 -5.09
C THR A 188 -1.18 10.78 -3.70
N PHE A 189 -0.96 9.76 -2.85
CA PHE A 189 -0.31 9.95 -1.56
C PHE A 189 0.39 8.66 -1.08
N PRO A 190 1.46 8.77 -0.28
CA PRO A 190 2.15 7.62 0.30
C PRO A 190 1.28 6.88 1.32
N VAL A 191 1.51 5.58 1.45
CA VAL A 191 0.84 4.70 2.42
C VAL A 191 1.90 3.79 3.03
N VAL A 192 2.09 3.87 4.35
CA VAL A 192 2.98 2.96 5.07
C VAL A 192 2.31 1.60 5.22
N PHE A 193 3.01 0.55 4.84
CA PHE A 193 2.64 -0.81 5.20
C PHE A 193 3.38 -1.18 6.48
N ASP A 194 2.63 -1.52 7.51
CA ASP A 194 3.13 -1.91 8.83
C ASP A 194 3.23 -3.44 8.95
N SER A 195 4.41 -3.91 9.35
CA SER A 195 4.73 -5.32 9.49
C SER A 195 4.09 -5.92 10.74
N PRO A 196 3.66 -7.20 10.72
CA PRO A 196 3.24 -7.89 11.95
C PRO A 196 4.41 -8.22 12.91
N ARG A 197 5.60 -7.65 12.69
CA ARG A 197 6.79 -7.81 13.54
C ARG A 197 6.54 -7.37 14.99
N ASP A 198 5.80 -6.29 15.20
CA ASP A 198 5.24 -5.84 16.48
C ASP A 198 6.26 -5.76 17.66
N ARG A 199 7.49 -5.26 17.42
CA ARG A 199 8.50 -5.10 18.49
C ARG A 199 8.50 -3.68 19.07
N GLY A 200 9.68 -3.06 19.22
CA GLY A 200 9.81 -1.75 19.86
C GLY A 200 9.19 -0.63 19.04
N LEU A 201 9.17 -0.80 17.72
CA LEU A 201 8.67 0.17 16.74
C LEU A 201 7.18 0.03 16.38
N LYS A 202 6.43 -0.92 16.96
CA LYS A 202 5.03 -1.20 16.60
C LYS A 202 4.09 0.01 16.58
N ASP A 203 4.36 1.00 17.44
CA ASP A 203 3.51 2.19 17.52
C ASP A 203 3.98 3.29 16.56
N PHE A 204 5.17 3.18 15.97
CA PHE A 204 5.80 4.21 15.15
C PHE A 204 4.99 4.55 13.88
N PRO A 205 4.60 3.58 13.02
CA PRO A 205 3.80 3.91 11.84
C PRO A 205 2.49 4.62 12.18
N VAL A 206 1.75 4.18 13.19
CA VAL A 206 0.48 4.82 13.58
C VAL A 206 0.66 6.17 14.27
N LYS A 207 1.69 6.34 15.12
CA LYS A 207 1.86 7.58 15.91
C LYS A 207 2.68 8.67 15.22
N ARG A 208 3.54 8.30 14.26
CA ARG A 208 4.49 9.23 13.61
C ARG A 208 4.32 9.37 12.12
N ILE A 209 3.82 8.34 11.42
CA ILE A 209 3.72 8.35 9.96
C ILE A 209 2.28 8.66 9.52
N LEU A 210 1.29 7.93 10.06
CA LEU A 210 -0.12 8.16 9.74
C LEU A 210 -0.51 9.61 10.03
N GLY A 211 -1.00 10.30 9.00
CA GLY A 211 -1.33 11.71 9.09
C GLY A 211 -1.96 12.26 7.81
N PRO A 212 -2.13 13.59 7.72
CA PRO A 212 -2.64 14.23 6.51
C PRO A 212 -1.77 13.84 5.30
N ASP A 213 -2.41 13.32 4.25
CA ASP A 213 -1.75 12.84 3.02
C ASP A 213 -0.69 11.75 3.24
N PHE A 214 -0.80 10.95 4.32
CA PHE A 214 0.01 9.75 4.53
C PHE A 214 -0.85 8.64 5.13
N GLY A 215 -1.16 7.63 4.31
CA GLY A 215 -2.03 6.52 4.70
C GLY A 215 -1.30 5.44 5.49
N TYR A 216 -2.09 4.50 6.02
CA TYR A 216 -1.61 3.36 6.80
C TYR A 216 -2.34 2.09 6.36
N VAL A 217 -1.63 0.97 6.30
CA VAL A 217 -2.18 -0.37 6.13
C VAL A 217 -1.36 -1.36 6.93
N ALA A 218 -2.01 -2.40 7.47
CA ALA A 218 -1.35 -3.48 8.18
C ALA A 218 -2.04 -4.81 7.86
N ARG A 219 -1.35 -5.92 8.05
CA ARG A 219 -1.92 -7.28 8.03
C ARG A 219 -1.44 -8.04 9.25
N GLU A 220 -2.38 -8.49 10.06
CA GLU A 220 -2.07 -9.31 11.22
C GLU A 220 -1.53 -10.68 10.79
N ALA A 221 -0.71 -11.29 11.65
CA ALA A 221 -0.25 -12.66 11.52
C ALA A 221 -0.81 -13.52 12.67
N PRO A 222 -2.04 -14.07 12.55
CA PRO A 222 -2.70 -14.82 13.64
C PRO A 222 -1.92 -16.06 14.09
N GLU A 223 -1.15 -16.67 13.19
CA GLU A 223 -0.30 -17.83 13.46
C GLU A 223 1.05 -17.45 14.11
N GLY A 224 1.27 -16.15 14.36
CA GLY A 224 2.51 -15.57 14.84
C GLY A 224 3.40 -15.06 13.71
N ALA A 225 4.20 -14.03 14.01
CA ALA A 225 5.21 -13.50 13.10
C ALA A 225 6.55 -14.23 13.29
N SER A 226 7.21 -14.48 12.17
CA SER A 226 8.56 -15.05 12.07
C SER A 226 9.59 -13.96 11.69
N GLY A 227 10.87 -14.31 11.67
CA GLY A 227 11.91 -13.41 11.15
C GLY A 227 11.67 -12.97 9.70
N LEU A 228 10.98 -13.78 8.87
CA LEU A 228 10.66 -13.46 7.47
C LEU A 228 9.52 -12.47 7.31
N ASP A 229 8.84 -12.10 8.40
CA ASP A 229 7.78 -11.09 8.41
C ASP A 229 8.30 -9.66 8.56
N SER A 230 9.54 -9.50 9.00
CA SER A 230 10.25 -8.21 8.95
C SER A 230 10.38 -7.73 7.51
N PHE A 231 10.23 -6.43 7.27
CA PHE A 231 10.21 -5.86 5.92
C PHE A 231 11.59 -5.62 5.29
N GLY A 232 12.71 -5.88 5.98
CA GLY A 232 13.99 -6.20 5.29
C GLY A 232 13.88 -7.42 4.35
N ASN A 233 12.87 -8.27 4.57
CA ASN A 233 12.53 -9.40 3.71
C ASN A 233 11.51 -9.05 2.58
N LEU A 234 11.15 -7.78 2.41
CA LEU A 234 10.20 -7.29 1.42
C LEU A 234 10.84 -6.20 0.57
N GLU A 235 11.24 -6.55 -0.65
CA GLU A 235 11.91 -5.63 -1.58
C GLU A 235 11.13 -5.53 -2.90
N VAL A 236 11.53 -4.62 -3.78
CA VAL A 236 10.94 -4.53 -5.12
C VAL A 236 11.99 -4.23 -6.19
N SER A 237 11.90 -4.94 -7.32
CA SER A 237 12.79 -4.70 -8.45
C SER A 237 12.47 -3.36 -9.13
N PRO A 238 13.43 -2.78 -9.86
CA PRO A 238 13.14 -1.75 -10.86
C PRO A 238 12.20 -2.27 -11.96
N PRO A 239 11.66 -1.39 -12.83
CA PRO A 239 10.90 -1.80 -13.99
C PRO A 239 11.66 -2.77 -14.89
N VAL A 240 11.02 -3.87 -15.29
CA VAL A 240 11.65 -4.94 -16.08
C VAL A 240 10.70 -5.52 -17.11
N ALA A 241 11.26 -6.08 -18.18
CA ALA A 241 10.53 -6.93 -19.13
C ALA A 241 11.03 -8.37 -19.00
N ALA A 242 10.12 -9.34 -18.87
CA ALA A 242 10.46 -10.75 -18.76
C ALA A 242 9.52 -11.61 -19.61
N ARG A 243 10.11 -12.42 -20.51
CA ARG A 243 9.39 -13.35 -21.39
C ARG A 243 8.24 -12.70 -22.18
N GLY A 244 8.48 -11.50 -22.72
CA GLY A 244 7.49 -10.75 -23.50
C GLY A 244 6.39 -10.07 -22.67
N LYS A 245 6.51 -10.05 -21.34
CA LYS A 245 5.63 -9.30 -20.44
C LYS A 245 6.39 -8.17 -19.76
N ASP A 246 5.82 -6.97 -19.82
CA ASP A 246 6.35 -5.80 -19.14
C ASP A 246 5.81 -5.71 -17.70
N PHE A 247 6.70 -5.34 -16.79
CA PHE A 247 6.43 -5.02 -15.39
C PHE A 247 6.89 -3.58 -15.15
N PRO A 248 6.08 -2.58 -15.54
CA PRO A 248 6.49 -1.18 -15.53
C PRO A 248 6.67 -0.61 -14.11
N LEU A 249 6.11 -1.28 -13.10
CA LEU A 249 6.27 -0.94 -11.68
C LEU A 249 7.26 -1.86 -10.97
N GLY A 250 7.98 -2.69 -11.72
CA GLY A 250 8.84 -3.74 -11.18
C GLY A 250 8.06 -4.91 -10.60
N ARG A 251 8.76 -5.75 -9.83
CA ARG A 251 8.21 -6.94 -9.18
C ARG A 251 8.66 -7.03 -7.74
N ILE A 252 7.71 -7.24 -6.84
CA ILE A 252 7.97 -7.48 -5.42
C ILE A 252 8.81 -8.75 -5.26
N LEU A 253 9.79 -8.71 -4.37
CA LEU A 253 10.71 -9.79 -4.03
C LEU A 253 10.54 -10.10 -2.55
N VAL A 254 10.19 -11.34 -2.21
CA VAL A 254 9.98 -11.77 -0.83
C VAL A 254 10.80 -13.02 -0.57
N GLY A 255 11.54 -13.06 0.53
CA GLY A 255 12.29 -14.25 0.90
C GLY A 255 11.42 -15.33 1.54
N SER A 256 11.76 -16.58 1.25
CA SER A 256 11.02 -17.78 1.64
C SER A 256 11.98 -18.97 1.82
N SER A 257 11.41 -20.11 2.21
CA SER A 257 12.09 -21.40 2.35
C SER A 257 12.09 -22.20 1.05
N PHE A 258 13.03 -23.15 0.95
CA PHE A 258 13.08 -24.04 -0.21
C PHE A 258 11.79 -24.88 -0.32
N PRO A 259 11.12 -24.96 -1.49
CA PRO A 259 9.77 -25.53 -1.58
C PRO A 259 9.62 -26.97 -1.09
N ARG A 260 10.70 -27.77 -1.17
CA ARG A 260 10.67 -29.21 -0.85
C ARG A 260 10.90 -29.57 0.61
N PHE A 261 11.53 -28.69 1.39
CA PHE A 261 12.02 -29.03 2.73
C PHE A 261 11.22 -28.39 3.86
N GLY A 262 10.21 -27.57 3.51
CA GLY A 262 9.56 -26.69 4.49
C GLY A 262 10.56 -25.66 5.04
N GLY A 263 10.11 -24.85 5.98
CA GLY A 263 10.93 -23.81 6.60
C GLY A 263 10.11 -22.58 6.94
N ARG A 264 10.79 -21.51 7.35
CA ARG A 264 10.12 -20.25 7.67
C ARG A 264 9.51 -19.69 6.37
N ARG A 265 8.38 -18.96 6.50
CA ARG A 265 7.78 -18.18 5.41
C ARG A 265 7.12 -16.93 5.99
N MET A 266 7.08 -15.87 5.19
CA MET A 266 6.25 -14.70 5.48
C MET A 266 4.77 -15.13 5.66
N ALA A 267 4.10 -14.49 6.60
CA ALA A 267 2.72 -14.73 6.97
C ALA A 267 1.82 -14.73 5.74
N LYS A 268 0.88 -15.68 5.73
CA LYS A 268 -0.04 -15.86 4.59
C LYS A 268 -0.83 -14.59 4.31
N ALA A 269 -1.30 -13.89 5.34
CA ALA A 269 -2.06 -12.65 5.18
C ALA A 269 -1.26 -11.54 4.46
N VAL A 270 0.04 -11.39 4.78
CA VAL A 270 0.92 -10.43 4.11
C VAL A 270 1.15 -10.85 2.65
N ARG A 271 1.46 -12.13 2.40
CA ARG A 271 1.68 -12.64 1.03
C ARG A 271 0.43 -12.50 0.15
N ASP A 272 -0.72 -12.87 0.69
CA ASP A 272 -2.01 -12.76 -0.01
C ASP A 272 -2.32 -11.30 -0.35
N PHE A 273 -2.10 -10.37 0.59
CA PHE A 273 -2.25 -8.94 0.35
C PHE A 273 -1.35 -8.49 -0.80
N LEU A 274 -0.05 -8.80 -0.78
CA LEU A 274 0.89 -8.40 -1.84
C LEU A 274 0.50 -8.98 -3.22
N VAL A 275 0.04 -10.23 -3.27
CA VAL A 275 -0.44 -10.86 -4.50
C VAL A 275 -1.72 -10.18 -5.02
N ALA A 276 -2.64 -9.82 -4.12
CA ALA A 276 -3.92 -9.20 -4.47
C ALA A 276 -3.76 -7.80 -5.08
N GLN A 277 -2.62 -7.12 -4.87
CA GLN A 277 -2.33 -5.83 -5.50
C GLN A 277 -2.10 -5.95 -7.01
N ARG A 278 -1.70 -7.14 -7.50
CA ARG A 278 -1.50 -7.54 -8.93
C ARG A 278 -0.41 -6.80 -9.70
N VAL A 279 -0.20 -5.52 -9.47
CA VAL A 279 0.57 -4.63 -10.34
C VAL A 279 2.09 -4.79 -10.22
N GLN A 280 2.58 -5.35 -9.12
CA GLN A 280 3.99 -5.70 -8.90
C GLN A 280 4.18 -7.21 -8.65
N ALA A 281 3.24 -8.05 -9.11
CA ALA A 281 3.27 -9.52 -9.13
C ALA A 281 4.48 -10.19 -8.42
N PRO A 282 4.37 -10.52 -7.12
CA PRO A 282 5.51 -10.96 -6.29
C PRO A 282 6.29 -12.17 -6.84
N VAL A 283 7.56 -12.27 -6.44
CA VAL A 283 8.47 -13.39 -6.67
C VAL A 283 9.04 -13.83 -5.33
N GLU A 284 8.88 -15.12 -5.00
CA GLU A 284 9.52 -15.69 -3.83
C GLU A 284 10.99 -16.05 -4.13
N LEU A 285 11.91 -15.63 -3.27
CA LEU A 285 13.34 -15.92 -3.30
C LEU A 285 13.70 -16.86 -2.15
N PHE A 286 14.88 -17.50 -2.23
CA PHE A 286 15.37 -18.36 -1.15
C PHE A 286 16.27 -17.56 -0.20
N SER A 287 15.74 -17.22 0.97
CA SER A 287 16.45 -16.48 2.02
C SER A 287 16.57 -17.26 3.33
N ASP A 288 15.83 -18.36 3.50
CA ASP A 288 15.78 -19.14 4.75
C ASP A 288 17.11 -19.83 5.13
N TRP A 289 18.12 -19.75 4.26
CA TRP A 289 19.50 -20.16 4.58
C TRP A 289 20.24 -19.15 5.46
N LEU A 290 19.78 -17.90 5.53
CA LEU A 290 20.30 -16.87 6.42
C LEU A 290 19.68 -17.00 7.82
N SER A 291 20.48 -16.65 8.84
CA SER A 291 20.03 -16.69 10.23
C SER A 291 18.84 -15.75 10.46
N VAL A 292 18.96 -14.49 10.00
CA VAL A 292 17.88 -13.51 10.03
C VAL A 292 16.85 -13.86 8.95
N GLY A 293 17.29 -14.04 7.71
CA GLY A 293 16.46 -14.64 6.65
C GLY A 293 15.98 -13.61 5.62
N HIS A 294 16.59 -12.45 5.50
CA HIS A 294 16.06 -11.35 4.67
C HIS A 294 16.69 -11.33 3.29
N VAL A 295 16.01 -10.69 2.33
CA VAL A 295 16.51 -10.56 0.96
C VAL A 295 17.52 -9.43 0.82
N ASP A 296 17.36 -8.35 1.59
CA ASP A 296 18.28 -7.21 1.63
C ASP A 296 19.71 -7.59 2.05
N GLU A 297 19.87 -8.68 2.82
CA GLU A 297 21.16 -9.23 3.25
C GLU A 297 22.05 -9.68 2.08
N PHE A 298 21.46 -10.05 0.94
CA PHE A 298 22.21 -10.59 -0.19
C PHE A 298 21.91 -9.95 -1.54
N LEU A 299 20.92 -9.06 -1.64
CA LEU A 299 20.59 -8.37 -2.88
C LEU A 299 20.24 -6.89 -2.65
N THR A 300 20.61 -6.05 -3.62
CA THR A 300 20.07 -4.68 -3.72
C THR A 300 20.14 -4.20 -5.17
N PHE A 301 19.43 -3.11 -5.48
CA PHE A 301 19.45 -2.47 -6.79
C PHE A 301 20.02 -1.06 -6.69
N VAL A 302 20.85 -0.70 -7.67
CA VAL A 302 21.39 0.66 -7.80
C VAL A 302 21.09 1.21 -9.19
N PRO A 303 20.76 2.51 -9.33
CA PRO A 303 20.58 3.14 -10.63
C PRO A 303 21.90 3.13 -11.42
N ALA A 304 21.80 2.99 -12.73
CA ALA A 304 22.95 3.01 -13.65
C ALA A 304 22.57 3.76 -14.93
N PRO A 305 23.49 4.54 -15.53
CA PRO A 305 23.19 5.37 -16.69
C PRO A 305 22.98 4.59 -17.99
N ASP A 306 23.19 3.28 -17.99
CA ASP A 306 23.22 2.42 -19.17
C ASP A 306 22.33 1.17 -19.02
N ARG A 307 22.25 0.38 -20.09
CA ARG A 307 21.45 -0.85 -20.19
C ARG A 307 19.97 -0.60 -19.83
N GLN A 308 19.48 -1.20 -18.75
CA GLN A 308 18.10 -1.10 -18.28
C GLN A 308 17.92 0.02 -17.24
N GLY A 309 18.92 0.87 -17.03
CA GLY A 309 18.85 1.96 -16.04
C GLY A 309 19.26 1.56 -14.62
N PHE A 310 19.70 0.30 -14.40
CA PHE A 310 20.07 -0.20 -13.08
C PHE A 310 21.07 -1.36 -13.11
N ARG A 311 21.54 -1.76 -11.94
CA ARG A 311 22.28 -3.00 -11.67
C ARG A 311 21.71 -3.71 -10.45
N LEU A 312 21.63 -5.04 -10.54
CA LEU A 312 21.46 -5.92 -9.38
C LEU A 312 22.83 -6.18 -8.78
N LEU A 313 22.99 -5.88 -7.50
CA LEU A 313 24.15 -6.25 -6.70
C LEU A 313 23.80 -7.49 -5.88
N LEU A 314 24.70 -8.48 -5.90
CA LEU A 314 24.56 -9.70 -5.11
C LEU A 314 25.79 -9.89 -4.23
N ALA A 315 25.58 -10.28 -2.98
CA ALA A 315 26.66 -10.73 -2.11
C ALA A 315 27.38 -11.94 -2.75
N SER A 316 28.71 -11.88 -2.83
CA SER A 316 29.50 -12.93 -3.48
C SER A 316 30.74 -13.29 -2.67
N PRO A 317 30.66 -14.33 -1.82
CA PRO A 317 31.83 -14.85 -1.10
C PRO A 317 32.95 -15.24 -2.06
N SER A 318 32.62 -15.83 -3.22
CA SER A 318 33.60 -16.21 -4.24
C SER A 318 34.40 -15.02 -4.80
N ALA A 319 33.77 -13.85 -4.95
CA ALA A 319 34.46 -12.64 -5.39
C ALA A 319 35.40 -12.11 -4.29
N CYS A 320 34.97 -12.17 -3.02
CA CYS A 320 35.81 -11.81 -1.87
C CYS A 320 37.05 -12.73 -1.78
N TYR A 321 36.88 -14.05 -1.87
CA TYR A 321 38.00 -14.99 -1.89
C TYR A 321 39.00 -14.73 -3.02
N ARG A 322 38.50 -14.38 -4.22
CA ARG A 322 39.36 -14.03 -5.34
C ARG A 322 40.20 -12.80 -5.02
N LEU A 323 39.57 -11.74 -4.53
CA LEU A 323 40.27 -10.50 -4.14
C LEU A 323 41.31 -10.76 -3.04
N LEU A 324 40.97 -11.51 -1.99
CA LEU A 324 41.90 -11.83 -0.91
C LEU A 324 43.09 -12.65 -1.41
N LYS A 325 42.86 -13.59 -2.32
CA LYS A 325 43.93 -14.38 -2.93
C LYS A 325 44.84 -13.51 -3.81
N GLU A 326 44.28 -12.62 -4.63
CA GLU A 326 45.05 -11.65 -5.42
C GLU A 326 45.93 -10.79 -4.50
N LYS A 327 45.39 -10.28 -3.39
CA LYS A 327 46.16 -9.49 -2.42
C LYS A 327 47.21 -10.29 -1.68
N GLN A 328 46.95 -11.56 -1.39
CA GLN A 328 47.98 -12.46 -0.87
C GLN A 328 49.12 -12.65 -1.86
N GLU A 329 48.82 -12.87 -3.15
CA GLU A 329 49.81 -13.03 -4.23
C GLU A 329 50.64 -11.75 -4.47
N GLU A 330 50.05 -10.58 -4.25
CA GLU A 330 50.74 -9.27 -4.27
C GLU A 330 51.62 -9.01 -3.02
N GLY A 331 51.64 -9.91 -2.03
CA GLY A 331 52.46 -9.81 -0.82
C GLY A 331 51.76 -9.21 0.40
N TYR A 332 50.45 -8.95 0.34
CA TYR A 332 49.64 -8.40 1.45
C TYR A 332 48.94 -9.48 2.29
N GLY A 333 49.43 -10.72 2.29
CA GLY A 333 48.78 -11.85 2.97
C GLY A 333 48.62 -11.71 4.49
N GLU A 334 49.48 -10.91 5.13
CA GLU A 334 49.46 -10.66 6.57
C GLU A 334 48.62 -9.44 6.96
N ALA A 335 47.95 -8.78 6.00
CA ALA A 335 47.07 -7.66 6.30
C ALA A 335 45.88 -8.12 7.17
N THR A 336 45.72 -7.49 8.33
CA THR A 336 44.68 -7.85 9.29
C THR A 336 43.34 -7.21 8.94
N MET A 337 42.27 -7.98 9.02
CA MET A 337 40.90 -7.43 9.03
C MET A 337 40.54 -6.94 10.44
N PHE A 338 39.57 -6.03 10.52
CA PHE A 338 39.03 -5.47 11.78
C PHE A 338 40.05 -4.62 12.57
N GLU A 339 40.96 -3.95 11.87
CA GLU A 339 41.84 -2.93 12.46
C GLU A 339 41.06 -1.62 12.70
N GLY A 340 41.13 -1.09 13.91
CA GLY A 340 40.41 0.12 14.36
C GLY A 340 39.96 0.02 15.82
#